data_AF-A0A7V4GV39-F1
#
_entry.id   AF-A0A7V4GV39-F1
#
_cell.length_a   1.000
_cell.length_b   1.000
_cell.length_c   1.000
_cell.angle_alpha   90.00
_cell.angle_beta   90.00
_cell.angle_gamma   90.00
#
_symmetry.space_group_name_H-M   'P 1'
#
loop_
_entity.id
_entity.type
_entity.pdbx_description
1 polymer ?
#
loop_
_entity_poly.entity_id
_entity_poly.type
_entity_poly.pdbx_seq_one_letter_code
_entity_poly.pdbx_strand_id
1 'polypeptide(L)'
;ASGSCMFTYAFAKGAKKGYLPQKFYKEALKSFRGIVREFVITGNDGLPTLTHICGSCGLGGNPYRDGSYTYYVSEKQVDNDPKGVASFILAAIELNQ
;
A
#
# COMPACT_ATOMS: atom_id res chain seq x y z
N ALA A 1 -1.57 -3.99 2.29
CA ALA A 1 -1.87 -2.92 1.31
C ALA A 1 -0.89 -1.75 1.31
N SER A 2 -0.73 -0.97 2.39
CA SER A 2 0.01 0.32 2.38
C SER A 2 1.42 0.26 1.76
N GLY A 3 2.27 -0.69 2.18
CA GLY A 3 3.61 -0.88 1.61
C GLY A 3 3.60 -1.14 0.10
N SER A 4 2.71 -2.03 -0.37
CA SER A 4 2.54 -2.33 -1.79
C SER A 4 2.13 -1.10 -2.59
N CYS A 5 1.21 -0.28 -2.06
CA CYS A 5 0.80 0.98 -2.69
C CYS A 5 1.97 1.97 -2.78
N MET A 6 2.76 2.13 -1.71
CA MET A 6 3.93 3.02 -1.70
C MET A 6 4.98 2.61 -2.74
N PHE A 7 5.31 1.32 -2.85
CA PHE A 7 6.23 0.84 -3.88
C PHE A 7 5.68 1.02 -5.29
N THR A 8 4.38 0.76 -5.48
CA THR A 8 3.70 0.96 -6.77
C THR A 8 3.78 2.43 -7.21
N TYR A 9 3.49 3.36 -6.29
CA TYR A 9 3.66 4.80 -6.52
C TYR A 9 5.11 5.15 -6.88
N ALA A 10 6.09 4.66 -6.11
CA ALA A 10 7.50 4.94 -6.35
C ALA A 10 7.97 4.43 -7.73
N PHE A 11 7.52 3.24 -8.14
CA PHE A 11 7.82 2.70 -9.47
C PHE A 11 7.20 3.53 -10.59
N ALA A 12 5.91 3.89 -10.45
CA ALA A 12 5.21 4.71 -11.44
C ALA A 12 5.87 6.09 -11.59
N LYS A 13 6.05 6.80 -10.48
CA LYS A 13 6.62 8.14 -10.46
C LYS A 13 8.09 8.15 -10.88
N GLY A 14 8.87 7.20 -10.37
CA GLY A 14 10.29 7.07 -10.70
C GLY A 14 10.51 6.83 -12.19
N ALA A 15 9.69 5.98 -12.81
CA ALA A 15 9.73 5.77 -14.25
C ALA A 15 9.29 7.02 -15.03
N LYS A 16 8.19 7.69 -14.64
CA LYS A 16 7.73 8.93 -15.27
C LYS A 16 8.75 10.07 -15.21
N LYS A 17 9.48 10.18 -14.09
CA LYS A 17 10.53 11.18 -13.88
C LYS A 17 11.88 10.80 -14.50
N GLY A 18 12.02 9.59 -15.03
CA GLY A 18 13.28 9.10 -15.61
C GLY A 18 14.32 8.66 -14.57
N TYR A 19 13.95 8.52 -13.30
CA TYR A 19 14.84 8.00 -12.24
C TYR A 19 14.98 6.47 -12.31
N LEU A 20 13.95 5.81 -12.84
CA LEU A 20 13.92 4.37 -13.04
C LEU A 20 13.72 4.05 -14.54
N PRO A 21 14.26 2.92 -15.02
CA PRO A 21 13.96 2.44 -16.37
C PRO A 21 12.45 2.27 -16.62
N GLN A 22 11.97 2.56 -17.82
CA GLN A 22 10.54 2.54 -18.17
C GLN A 22 9.83 1.20 -17.89
N LYS A 23 10.56 0.08 -17.79
CA LYS A 23 9.99 -1.21 -17.37
C LYS A 23 9.29 -1.13 -16.01
N PHE A 24 9.75 -0.27 -15.10
CA PHE A 24 9.13 -0.11 -13.78
C PHE A 24 7.73 0.51 -13.87
N TYR A 25 7.41 1.28 -14.90
CA TYR A 25 6.04 1.74 -15.12
C TYR A 25 5.09 0.56 -15.42
N LYS A 26 5.55 -0.42 -16.22
CA LYS A 26 4.79 -1.64 -16.51
C LYS A 26 4.62 -2.51 -15.26
N GLU A 27 5.67 -2.64 -14.44
CA GLU A 27 5.58 -3.34 -13.16
C GLU A 27 4.65 -2.63 -12.18
N ALA A 28 4.64 -1.29 -12.16
CA ALA A 28 3.70 -0.53 -11.35
C ALA A 28 2.24 -0.78 -11.76
N LEU A 29 1.92 -0.78 -13.06
CA LEU A 29 0.58 -1.14 -13.55
C LEU A 29 0.17 -2.56 -13.14
N LYS A 30 1.10 -3.52 -13.24
CA LYS A 30 0.86 -4.90 -12.80
C LYS A 30 0.58 -4.97 -11.29
N SER A 31 1.40 -4.30 -10.48
CA SER A 31 1.23 -4.24 -9.03
C SER A 31 -0.08 -3.55 -8.63
N PHE A 32 -0.45 -2.45 -9.29
CA PHE A 32 -1.70 -1.75 -9.01
C PHE A 32 -2.92 -2.63 -9.26
N ARG A 33 -2.96 -3.36 -10.38
CA ARG A 33 -4.02 -4.35 -10.63
C ARG A 33 -4.06 -5.45 -9.58
N GLY A 34 -2.90 -5.90 -9.11
CA GLY A 34 -2.81 -6.84 -7.99
C GLY A 34 -3.41 -6.25 -6.71
N ILE A 35 -3.07 -5.01 -6.37
CA ILE A 35 -3.61 -4.31 -5.20
C ILE A 35 -5.13 -4.19 -5.27
N VAL A 36 -5.68 -3.76 -6.41
CA VAL A 36 -7.14 -3.66 -6.58
C VAL A 36 -7.81 -5.02 -6.40
N ARG A 37 -7.24 -6.08 -7.01
CA ARG A 37 -7.82 -7.43 -6.92
C ARG A 37 -7.77 -8.02 -5.51
N GLU A 38 -6.65 -7.87 -4.81
CA GLU A 38 -6.42 -8.54 -3.52
C GLU A 38 -6.90 -7.72 -2.31
N PHE A 39 -6.90 -6.38 -2.41
CA PHE A 39 -7.07 -5.50 -1.25
C PHE A 39 -8.22 -4.51 -1.40
N VAL A 40 -8.92 -4.43 -2.54
CA VAL A 40 -10.09 -3.56 -2.67
C VAL A 40 -11.34 -4.42 -2.73
N ILE A 41 -12.27 -4.17 -1.80
CA ILE A 41 -13.60 -4.77 -1.78
C ILE A 41 -14.65 -3.69 -1.94
N THR A 42 -15.83 -4.05 -2.45
CA THR A 42 -16.99 -3.16 -2.45
C THR A 42 -17.76 -3.33 -1.14
N GLY A 43 -17.91 -2.26 -0.38
CA GLY A 43 -18.69 -2.24 0.85
C GLY A 43 -20.19 -2.36 0.60
N ASN A 44 -20.97 -2.54 1.68
CA ASN A 44 -22.43 -2.62 1.61
C ASN A 44 -23.09 -1.31 1.12
N ASP A 45 -22.38 -0.19 1.25
CA ASP A 45 -22.75 1.13 0.74
C ASP A 45 -22.43 1.31 -0.75
N GLY A 46 -21.84 0.30 -1.40
CA GLY A 46 -21.40 0.36 -2.79
C GLY A 46 -20.08 1.10 -2.99
N LEU A 47 -19.41 1.55 -1.92
CA LEU A 47 -18.15 2.27 -1.99
C LEU A 47 -16.95 1.33 -1.88
N PRO A 48 -15.81 1.64 -2.52
CA PRO A 48 -14.60 0.83 -2.39
C PRO A 48 -14.00 0.97 -0.98
N THR A 49 -13.56 -0.14 -0.42
CA THR A 49 -12.82 -0.21 0.84
C THR A 49 -11.46 -0.86 0.59
N LEU A 50 -10.38 -0.18 0.98
CA LEU A 50 -9.02 -0.71 0.93
C LEU A 50 -8.73 -1.44 2.25
N THR A 51 -8.51 -2.75 2.16
CA THR A 51 -8.32 -3.65 3.30
C THR A 51 -6.85 -4.00 3.53
N HIS A 52 -6.58 -4.76 4.62
CA HIS A 52 -5.25 -5.31 4.92
C HIS A 52 -4.15 -4.24 5.05
N ILE A 53 -4.45 -3.10 5.66
CA ILE A 53 -3.45 -2.07 5.99
C ILE A 53 -2.92 -2.36 7.40
N CYS A 54 -1.59 -2.37 7.59
CA CYS A 54 -1.03 -2.43 8.94
C CYS A 54 -1.43 -1.17 9.70
N GLY A 55 -2.11 -1.32 10.85
CA GLY A 55 -2.66 -0.21 11.62
C GLY A 55 -1.56 0.68 12.22
N SER A 56 -0.56 0.06 12.83
CA SER A 56 0.65 0.72 13.29
C SER A 56 1.74 -0.33 13.52
N CYS A 57 3.00 0.06 13.40
CA CYS A 57 4.12 -0.72 13.91
C CYS A 57 5.26 0.22 14.30
N GLY A 58 6.13 -0.22 15.21
CA GLY A 58 7.29 0.55 15.67
C GLY A 58 8.12 -0.23 16.68
N LEU A 59 9.17 0.40 17.21
CA LEU A 59 10.12 -0.25 18.13
C LEU A 59 10.11 0.43 19.51
N GLY A 60 10.50 -0.32 20.54
CA GLY A 60 10.56 0.14 21.92
C GLY A 60 9.18 0.46 22.52
N GLY A 61 9.16 1.34 23.52
CA GLY A 61 7.93 1.73 24.23
C GLY A 61 7.58 0.78 25.39
N ASN A 62 6.34 0.91 25.91
CA ASN A 62 5.78 0.07 26.95
C ASN A 62 4.31 -0.28 26.59
N PRO A 63 3.96 -1.55 26.31
CA PRO A 63 4.85 -2.73 26.29
C PRO A 63 5.95 -2.61 25.22
N TYR A 64 7.10 -3.26 25.47
CA TYR A 64 8.27 -3.15 24.60
C TYR A 64 8.04 -3.87 23.26
N ARG A 65 8.25 -3.14 22.16
CA ARG A 65 8.17 -3.67 20.80
C ARG A 65 9.56 -4.02 20.29
N ASP A 66 9.83 -5.30 20.11
CA ASP A 66 11.19 -5.85 19.91
C ASP A 66 11.63 -5.93 18.45
N GLY A 67 10.75 -5.67 17.50
CA GLY A 67 11.07 -5.76 16.07
C GLY A 67 11.21 -7.19 15.55
N SER A 68 10.79 -8.19 16.33
CA SER A 68 10.75 -9.57 15.89
C SER A 68 9.75 -9.78 14.75
N TYR A 69 9.92 -10.88 14.01
CA TYR A 69 8.93 -11.31 13.03
C TYR A 69 7.54 -11.43 13.66
N THR A 70 7.44 -12.12 14.80
CA THR A 70 6.19 -12.34 15.53
C THR A 70 5.52 -11.01 15.89
N TYR A 71 6.30 -10.03 16.35
CA TYR A 71 5.80 -8.68 16.61
C TYR A 71 5.13 -8.09 15.35
N TYR A 72 5.85 -8.00 14.24
CA TYR A 72 5.32 -7.38 13.02
C TYR A 72 4.09 -8.09 12.43
N VAL A 73 4.05 -9.43 12.47
CA VAL A 73 2.91 -10.18 11.90
C VAL A 73 1.70 -10.23 12.84
N SER A 74 1.87 -9.88 14.12
CA SER A 74 0.78 -9.77 15.09
C SER A 74 0.03 -8.43 15.05
N GLU A 75 0.61 -7.41 14.40
CA GLU A 75 0.01 -6.07 14.34
C GLU A 75 -1.34 -6.08 13.63
N LYS A 76 -2.27 -5.26 14.16
CA LYS A 76 -3.65 -5.22 13.67
C LYS A 76 -3.69 -4.79 12.20
N GLN A 77 -4.52 -5.48 11.42
CA GLN A 77 -4.94 -5.03 10.10
C GLN A 77 -6.19 -4.16 10.20
N VAL A 78 -6.20 -3.05 9.48
CA VAL A 78 -7.25 -2.04 9.48
C VAL A 78 -7.66 -1.69 8.05
N ASP A 79 -8.92 -1.31 7.89
CA ASP A 79 -9.48 -0.91 6.61
C ASP A 79 -9.51 0.62 6.51
N ASN A 80 -9.34 1.14 5.29
CA ASN A 80 -9.38 2.57 4.98
C ASN A 80 -8.47 3.46 5.86
N ASP A 81 -7.41 2.89 6.43
CA ASP A 81 -6.42 3.67 7.17
C ASP A 81 -5.68 4.64 6.22
N PRO A 82 -5.51 5.92 6.59
CA PRO A 82 -4.92 6.94 5.73
C PRO A 82 -3.52 6.60 5.21
N LYS A 83 -2.73 5.81 5.95
CA LYS A 83 -1.38 5.39 5.52
C LYS A 83 -1.44 4.51 4.27
N GLY A 84 -2.51 3.72 4.12
CA GLY A 84 -2.79 2.94 2.92
C GLY A 84 -3.56 3.72 1.85
N VAL A 85 -4.62 4.42 2.24
CA VAL A 85 -5.50 5.13 1.30
C VAL A 85 -4.75 6.23 0.54
N ALA A 86 -3.96 7.05 1.23
CA ALA A 86 -3.21 8.12 0.58
C ALA A 86 -2.18 7.57 -0.43
N SER A 87 -1.48 6.49 -0.07
CA SER A 87 -0.51 5.87 -0.99
C SER A 87 -1.19 5.18 -2.17
N PHE A 88 -2.38 4.60 -1.99
CA PHE A 88 -3.19 4.05 -3.08
C PHE A 88 -3.63 5.14 -4.08
N ILE A 89 -4.18 6.26 -3.59
CA ILE A 89 -4.61 7.39 -4.42
C ILE A 89 -3.42 7.96 -5.20
N LEU A 90 -2.26 8.15 -4.54
CA LEU A 90 -1.06 8.63 -5.22
C LEU A 90 -0.60 7.68 -6.32
N ALA A 91 -0.63 6.36 -6.08
CA ALA A 91 -0.32 5.37 -7.11
C ALA A 91 -1.31 5.44 -8.29
N ALA A 92 -2.61 5.58 -8.02
CA ALA A 92 -3.65 5.70 -9.05
C ALA A 92 -3.42 6.95 -9.92
N ILE A 93 -3.13 8.10 -9.32
CA ILE A 93 -2.80 9.35 -10.03
C ILE A 93 -1.55 9.17 -10.91
N GLU A 94 -0.49 8.57 -10.36
CA GLU A 94 0.73 8.34 -11.14
C GLU A 94 0.54 7.29 -12.27
N LEU A 95 -0.51 6.48 -12.22
CA LEU A 95 -0.83 5.47 -13.23
C LEU A 95 -1.99 5.86 -14.16
N ASN A 96 -2.70 6.95 -13.85
CA ASN A 96 -3.95 7.34 -14.51
C ASN A 96 -4.97 6.18 -14.53
N GLN A 97 -5.29 5.68 -13.33
CA GLN A 97 -6.23 4.58 -13.06
C GLN A 97 -7.35 5.03 -12.13
#